data_AF-A0A0Q9Y779-F1
#
_entry.id   AF-A0A0Q9Y779-F1
#
_cell.length_a   1.000
_cell.length_b   1.000
_cell.length_c   1.000
_cell.angle_alpha   90.00
_cell.angle_beta   90.00
_cell.angle_gamma   90.00
#
_symmetry.space_group_name_H-M   'P 1'
#
loop_
_entity.id
_entity.type
_entity.pdbx_description
1 polymer ?
#
loop_
_entity_poly.entity_id
_entity_poly.type
_entity_poly.pdbx_seq_one_letter_code
_entity_poly.pdbx_strand_id
1 'polypeptide(L)'
;MKKKTSPELVALPGEEIKIIEGQVYINDKKLDTFYGFAHRLGLEKDRYFEMMDDRNQYNNNGMREYFDTNMDQIKLASDEYYFIDDDWVDERRGKMGVIKEQDIAGFVLGYIE
;
A
#
# COMPACT_ATOMS: atom_id res chain seq x y z
N MET A 1 16.78 -18.65 -5.46
CA MET A 1 15.30 -18.75 -5.33
C MET A 1 14.74 -17.34 -5.21
N LYS A 2 13.68 -16.98 -5.96
CA LYS A 2 12.96 -15.72 -5.71
C LYS A 2 12.19 -15.84 -4.39
N LYS A 3 12.26 -14.81 -3.54
CA LYS A 3 11.47 -14.72 -2.30
C LYS A 3 9.99 -14.58 -2.68
N LYS A 4 9.11 -15.38 -2.07
CA LYS A 4 7.66 -15.23 -2.21
C LYS A 4 7.15 -14.27 -1.13
N THR A 5 6.22 -13.41 -1.51
CA THR A 5 5.48 -12.49 -0.63
C THR A 5 3.98 -12.64 -0.93
N SER A 6 3.13 -12.16 -0.03
CA SER A 6 1.67 -12.21 -0.16
C SER A 6 1.07 -10.82 0.07
N PRO A 7 1.32 -9.87 -0.84
CA PRO A 7 0.70 -8.55 -0.78
C PRO A 7 -0.76 -8.59 -1.26
N GLU A 8 -1.52 -7.55 -0.93
CA GLU A 8 -2.85 -7.28 -1.43
C GLU A 8 -2.78 -6.76 -2.87
N LEU A 9 -3.62 -7.31 -3.76
CA LEU A 9 -3.87 -6.71 -5.07
C LEU A 9 -4.94 -5.63 -4.92
N VAL A 10 -4.57 -4.38 -5.20
CA VAL A 10 -5.46 -3.23 -4.99
C VAL A 10 -6.08 -2.73 -6.29
N ALA A 11 -5.40 -2.83 -7.43
CA ALA A 11 -5.93 -2.45 -8.74
C ALA A 11 -5.75 -3.56 -9.76
N LEU A 12 -6.73 -3.68 -10.65
CA LEU A 12 -6.91 -4.75 -11.63
C LEU A 12 -6.48 -4.31 -13.05
N PRO A 13 -6.29 -5.27 -13.97
CA PRO A 13 -5.95 -4.97 -15.35
C PRO A 13 -6.86 -3.94 -16.01
N GLY A 14 -6.25 -2.97 -16.69
CA GLY A 14 -6.94 -1.88 -17.38
C GLY A 14 -7.39 -0.70 -16.50
N GLU A 15 -7.30 -0.82 -15.17
CA GLU A 15 -7.62 0.28 -14.25
C GLU A 15 -6.50 1.32 -14.19
N GLU A 16 -6.87 2.52 -13.77
CA GLU A 16 -5.95 3.62 -13.52
C GLU A 16 -5.76 3.81 -12.02
N ILE A 17 -4.51 3.89 -11.56
CA ILE A 17 -4.18 4.03 -10.14
C ILE A 17 -3.28 5.24 -9.92
N LYS A 18 -3.54 5.98 -8.84
CA LYS A 18 -2.68 7.04 -8.32
C LYS A 18 -2.69 7.03 -6.79
N ILE A 19 -1.66 7.65 -6.20
CA ILE A 19 -1.59 7.86 -4.75
C ILE A 19 -1.39 9.35 -4.51
N ILE A 20 -2.24 9.94 -3.68
CA ILE A 20 -2.16 11.35 -3.29
C ILE A 20 -2.12 11.41 -1.77
N GLU A 21 -1.04 11.94 -1.20
CA GLU A 21 -0.86 12.08 0.25
C GLU A 21 -1.19 10.77 1.00
N GLY A 22 -0.66 9.64 0.52
CA GLY A 22 -0.87 8.32 1.11
C GLY A 22 -2.23 7.67 0.81
N GLN A 23 -3.17 8.38 0.18
CA GLN A 23 -4.48 7.82 -0.20
C GLN A 23 -4.43 7.21 -1.61
N VAL A 24 -4.88 5.97 -1.74
CA VAL A 24 -5.03 5.26 -3.02
C VAL A 24 -6.32 5.67 -3.72
N TYR A 25 -6.24 5.90 -5.02
CA TYR A 25 -7.37 6.12 -5.91
C TYR A 25 -7.32 5.19 -7.11
N ILE A 26 -8.47 4.61 -7.47
CA ILE A 26 -8.64 3.73 -8.63
C ILE A 26 -9.71 4.32 -9.55
N ASN A 27 -9.38 4.54 -10.82
CA ASN A 27 -10.26 5.20 -11.80
C ASN A 27 -10.84 6.50 -11.22
N ASP A 28 -9.98 7.33 -10.63
CA ASP A 28 -10.30 8.58 -9.92
C ASP A 28 -11.22 8.46 -8.69
N LYS A 29 -11.55 7.26 -8.24
CA LYS A 29 -12.35 7.02 -7.04
C LYS A 29 -11.47 6.65 -5.87
N LYS A 30 -11.74 7.24 -4.70
CA LYS A 30 -11.08 6.90 -3.45
C LYS A 30 -11.29 5.42 -3.14
N LEU A 31 -10.22 4.69 -2.86
CA LEU A 31 -10.31 3.34 -2.32
C LEU A 31 -10.61 3.43 -0.81
N ASP A 32 -11.88 3.23 -0.44
CA ASP A 32 -12.35 3.39 0.94
C ASP A 32 -12.29 2.06 1.70
N THR A 33 -11.07 1.62 1.99
CA THR A 33 -10.78 0.37 2.71
C THR A 33 -9.60 0.59 3.66
N PHE A 34 -9.36 -0.36 4.58
CA PHE A 34 -8.22 -0.30 5.51
C PHE A 34 -6.86 -0.17 4.78
N TYR A 35 -6.65 -0.88 3.67
CA TYR A 35 -5.45 -0.79 2.84
C TYR A 35 -5.50 0.33 1.78
N GLY A 36 -6.57 1.14 1.79
CA GLY A 36 -6.76 2.26 0.88
C GLY A 36 -5.93 3.49 1.25
N PHE A 37 -5.31 3.51 2.43
CA PHE A 37 -4.52 4.62 2.92
C PHE A 37 -3.21 4.13 3.54
N ALA A 38 -2.17 4.97 3.50
CA ALA A 38 -0.90 4.69 4.15
C ALA A 38 -1.10 4.53 5.66
N HIS A 39 -0.77 3.35 6.19
CA HIS A 39 -0.82 3.10 7.63
C HIS A 39 0.49 2.52 8.16
N ARG A 40 0.69 2.70 9.46
CA ARG A 40 1.78 2.08 10.20
C ARG A 40 1.26 1.55 11.53
N LEU A 41 1.52 0.28 11.82
CA LEU A 41 0.96 -0.42 12.99
C LEU A 41 -0.59 -0.39 13.02
N GLY A 42 -1.23 -0.37 11.84
CA GLY A 42 -2.68 -0.25 11.70
C GLY A 42 -3.24 1.13 12.05
N LEU A 43 -2.40 2.16 12.12
CA LEU A 43 -2.79 3.54 12.40
C LEU A 43 -2.56 4.44 11.20
N GLU A 44 -3.53 5.33 10.95
CA GLU A 44 -3.38 6.48 10.05
C GLU A 44 -2.44 7.52 10.65
N LYS A 45 -2.02 8.49 9.82
CA LYS A 45 -1.04 9.54 10.13
C LYS A 45 -1.26 10.14 11.53
N ASP A 46 -2.37 10.83 11.75
CA ASP A 46 -2.60 11.59 12.98
C ASP A 46 -2.58 10.69 14.22
N ARG A 47 -3.24 9.53 14.16
CA ARG A 47 -3.25 8.56 15.26
C ARG A 47 -1.88 7.95 15.54
N TYR A 48 -1.08 7.75 14.50
CA TYR A 48 0.30 7.29 14.64
C TYR A 48 1.16 8.33 15.37
N PHE A 49 1.12 9.59 14.95
CA PHE A 49 1.91 10.67 15.59
C PHE A 49 1.45 10.90 17.04
N GLU A 50 0.14 10.91 17.31
CA GLU A 50 -0.42 10.97 18.67
C GLU A 50 0.18 9.87 19.58
N MET A 51 0.15 8.62 19.13
CA MET A 51 0.65 7.49 19.92
C MET A 51 2.17 7.53 20.12
N MET A 52 2.94 8.00 19.12
CA MET A 52 4.39 7.98 19.18
C MET A 52 4.98 9.15 19.96
N ASP A 53 4.31 10.31 19.96
CA ASP A 53 4.68 11.45 20.79
C ASP A 53 4.59 11.09 22.28
N ASP A 54 3.54 10.36 22.69
CA ASP A 54 3.39 9.82 24.05
C ASP A 54 4.52 8.86 24.45
N ARG A 55 5.16 8.20 23.47
CA ARG A 55 6.23 7.22 23.69
C ARG A 55 7.64 7.81 23.60
N ASN A 56 7.79 9.06 23.17
CA ASN A 56 9.07 9.76 23.00
C ASN A 56 10.12 8.96 22.19
N GLN A 57 9.67 8.24 21.15
CA GLN A 57 10.51 7.32 20.35
C GLN A 57 10.24 7.46 18.85
N TYR A 58 10.97 8.29 18.08
CA TYR A 58 11.09 8.16 16.61
C TYR A 58 11.73 9.37 15.89
N ASN A 59 12.16 9.16 14.64
CA ASN A 59 12.45 10.19 13.65
C ASN A 59 11.15 10.69 13.00
N ASN A 60 10.71 11.88 13.41
CA ASN A 60 9.44 12.49 13.02
C ASN A 60 9.33 12.77 11.50
N ASN A 61 10.44 13.12 10.84
CA ASN A 61 10.39 13.64 9.46
C ASN A 61 10.22 12.52 8.42
N GLY A 62 11.02 11.45 8.53
CA GLY A 62 10.93 10.33 7.58
C GLY A 62 9.55 9.68 7.58
N MET A 63 8.91 9.58 8.75
CA MET A 63 7.57 9.02 8.85
C MET A 63 6.50 9.90 8.21
N ARG A 64 6.63 11.23 8.29
CA ARG A 64 5.69 12.15 7.62
C ARG A 64 5.77 11.98 6.11
N GLU A 65 6.97 11.90 5.56
CA GLU A 65 7.18 11.67 4.12
C GLU A 65 6.51 10.38 3.63
N TYR A 66 6.49 9.32 4.45
CA TYR A 66 5.77 8.08 4.10
C TYR A 66 4.26 8.25 4.06
N PHE A 67 3.66 8.88 5.08
CA PHE A 67 2.24 9.17 5.05
C PHE A 67 1.86 10.12 3.90
N ASP A 68 2.80 10.96 3.47
CA ASP A 68 2.63 11.89 2.35
C ASP A 68 3.15 11.31 1.02
N THR A 69 3.20 9.98 0.89
CA THR A 69 3.61 9.31 -0.35
C THR A 69 2.70 9.72 -1.50
N ASN A 70 3.30 10.09 -2.63
CA ASN A 70 2.59 10.40 -3.86
C ASN A 70 3.07 9.51 -5.00
N MET A 71 2.15 9.13 -5.88
CA MET A 71 2.45 8.41 -7.11
C MET A 71 1.57 8.98 -8.23
N ASP A 72 2.21 9.36 -9.33
CA ASP A 72 1.53 9.80 -10.55
C ASP A 72 0.57 8.72 -11.06
N GLN A 73 -0.48 9.16 -11.75
CA GLN A 73 -1.46 8.25 -12.33
C GLN A 73 -0.82 7.35 -13.38
N ILE A 74 -0.96 6.05 -13.22
CA ILE A 74 -0.58 5.05 -14.20
C ILE A 74 -1.80 4.26 -14.64
N LYS A 75 -1.79 3.80 -15.88
CA LYS A 75 -2.79 2.87 -16.42
C LYS A 75 -2.18 1.49 -16.53
N LEU A 76 -2.80 0.51 -15.89
CA LEU A 76 -2.34 -0.88 -15.93
C LEU A 76 -2.64 -1.51 -17.30
N ALA A 77 -1.71 -2.32 -17.81
CA ALA A 77 -1.96 -3.14 -18.97
C ALA A 77 -2.99 -4.25 -18.69
N SER A 78 -3.41 -4.97 -19.74
CA SER A 78 -4.40 -6.05 -19.65
C SER A 78 -3.93 -7.29 -18.87
N ASP A 79 -2.64 -7.38 -18.56
CA ASP A 79 -2.00 -8.47 -17.80
C ASP A 79 -1.34 -7.98 -16.50
N GLU A 80 -1.61 -6.74 -16.10
CA GLU A 80 -0.93 -6.08 -14.98
C GLU A 80 -1.90 -5.81 -13.82
N TYR A 81 -1.39 -6.06 -12.62
CA TYR A 81 -2.05 -5.76 -11.36
C TYR A 81 -1.17 -4.79 -10.58
N TYR A 82 -1.78 -3.95 -9.74
CA TYR A 82 -1.02 -3.19 -8.75
C TYR A 82 -1.19 -3.84 -7.39
N PHE A 83 -0.07 -4.07 -6.70
CA PHE A 83 -0.04 -4.66 -5.37
C PHE A 83 0.52 -3.67 -4.35
N ILE A 84 0.05 -3.81 -3.12
CA ILE A 84 0.47 -3.05 -1.95
C ILE A 84 0.72 -4.06 -0.82
N ASP A 85 1.80 -3.87 -0.06
CA ASP A 85 2.09 -4.70 1.12
C ASP A 85 1.30 -4.16 2.33
N ASP A 86 0.95 -5.05 3.26
CA ASP A 86 0.20 -4.73 4.48
C ASP A 86 0.88 -3.65 5.34
N ASP A 87 2.21 -3.54 5.26
CA ASP A 87 3.00 -2.56 6.00
C ASP A 87 3.86 -1.75 5.04
N TRP A 88 3.37 -0.58 4.63
CA TRP A 88 4.01 0.29 3.62
C TRP A 88 5.43 0.75 4.02
N VAL A 89 5.80 0.61 5.29
CA VAL A 89 6.93 1.28 5.93
C VAL A 89 8.16 0.36 6.12
N ASP A 90 8.07 -0.94 5.83
CA ASP A 90 9.23 -1.83 5.95
C ASP A 90 10.11 -1.79 4.67
N GLU A 91 11.21 -1.03 4.72
CA GLU A 91 12.24 -1.01 3.67
C GLU A 91 12.79 -2.42 3.28
N ARG A 92 12.55 -3.45 4.11
CA ARG A 92 12.96 -4.85 3.88
C ARG A 92 11.82 -5.75 3.37
N ARG A 93 10.56 -5.29 3.38
CA ARG A 93 9.34 -6.03 2.98
C ARG A 93 8.37 -5.10 2.23
N GLY A 94 8.47 -5.11 0.89
CA GLY A 94 7.45 -4.60 -0.05
C GLY A 94 7.18 -3.09 0.04
N LYS A 95 7.75 -2.22 -0.79
CA LYS A 95 7.49 -2.07 -2.24
C LYS A 95 6.06 -2.44 -2.64
N MET A 96 5.22 -1.42 -2.77
CA MET A 96 4.10 -1.39 -3.71
C MET A 96 4.61 -1.43 -5.16
N GLY A 97 3.79 -1.87 -6.11
CA GLY A 97 4.15 -1.79 -7.52
C GLY A 97 3.29 -2.62 -8.46
N VAL A 98 3.72 -2.66 -9.72
CA VAL A 98 3.06 -3.42 -10.78
C VAL A 98 3.61 -4.85 -10.82
N ILE A 99 2.71 -5.83 -10.91
CA ILE A 99 3.03 -7.24 -11.12
C ILE A 99 2.26 -7.78 -12.33
N LYS A 100 2.90 -8.65 -13.11
CA LYS A 100 2.25 -9.34 -14.23
C LYS A 100 1.54 -10.59 -13.75
N GLU A 101 0.41 -10.91 -14.38
CA GLU A 101 -0.40 -12.09 -14.04
C GLU A 101 0.42 -13.39 -14.00
N GLN A 102 1.31 -13.57 -14.98
CA GLN A 102 2.19 -14.76 -15.07
C GLN A 102 3.16 -14.92 -13.88
N ASP A 103 3.42 -13.85 -13.14
CA ASP A 103 4.31 -13.85 -11.97
C ASP A 103 3.53 -14.10 -10.65
N ILE A 104 2.20 -14.16 -10.70
CA ILE A 104 1.34 -14.49 -9.56
C ILE A 104 1.29 -16.01 -9.38
N ALA A 105 1.84 -16.49 -8.26
CA ALA A 105 1.91 -17.92 -7.98
C ALA A 105 0.59 -18.53 -7.46
N GLY A 106 -0.37 -17.71 -7.03
CA GLY A 106 -1.65 -18.11 -6.50
C GLY A 106 -2.29 -17.04 -5.61
N PHE A 107 -3.50 -17.30 -5.14
CA PHE A 107 -4.27 -16.41 -4.28
C PHE A 107 -4.38 -16.99 -2.86
N VAL A 108 -4.30 -16.12 -1.86
CA VAL A 108 -4.57 -16.46 -0.46
C VAL A 108 -6.02 -16.11 -0.15
N LEU A 109 -6.75 -17.06 0.44
CA LEU A 109 -8.14 -16.84 0.87
C LEU A 109 -8.16 -16.53 2.38
N GLY A 110 -8.64 -15.34 2.73
CA GLY A 110 -8.91 -14.98 4.12
C GLY A 110 -10.23 -15.59 4.61
N TYR A 111 -10.26 -16.03 5.86
CA TYR A 111 -11.47 -16.55 6.53
C TYR A 111 -11.82 -15.63 7.71
N ILE A 112 -13.10 -15.32 7.84
CA ILE A 112 -13.65 -14.61 9.00
C ILE A 112 -14.15 -15.69 9.95
N GLU A 113 -13.62 -15.74 11.18
CA GLU A 113 -14.21 -16.54 12.27
C GLU A 113 -15.39 -15.81 12.93
#